data_AF-A0A2S6T629-F1
#
_entry.id   AF-A0A2S6T629-F1
#
_cell.length_a   1.000
_cell.length_b   1.000
_cell.length_c   1.000
_cell.angle_alpha   90.00
_cell.angle_beta   90.00
_cell.angle_gamma   90.00
#
_symmetry.space_group_name_H-M   'P 1'
#
loop_
_entity.id
_entity.type
_entity.pdbx_description
1 polymer ?
#
loop_
_entity_poly.entity_id
_entity_poly.type
_entity_poly.pdbx_seq_one_letter_code
_entity_poly.pdbx_strand_id
1 'polypeptide(L)'
;LETLRGFAADDLGERIRVVWSGAEYRGRGRETNWKGRVKFGGTSIRHIAKINAWNHERKLEQYGRDTVVFDAITTGNFGGFDAWLDGPGHDFHVTTNLGEMLLPLSEIGIEDVTMSAGGLDRKIRVFRLPDENPHRTIAREVEVPLKAGGDNPLWVCVTTEDGFQAWSSPIYAFR
;
A
#
# COMPACT_ATOMS: atom_id res chain seq x y z
N LEU A 1 7.37 -11.18 3.76
CA LEU A 1 7.39 -10.21 4.87
C LEU A 1 6.12 -10.47 5.66
N GLU A 2 6.24 -10.78 6.95
CA GLU A 2 5.07 -10.92 7.81
C GLU A 2 4.56 -9.53 8.21
N THR A 3 3.26 -9.27 8.06
CA THR A 3 2.64 -7.98 8.36
C THR A 3 1.60 -8.16 9.46
N LEU A 4 1.76 -7.42 10.55
CA LEU A 4 0.80 -7.43 11.65
C LEU A 4 -0.07 -6.17 11.58
N ARG A 5 -1.38 -6.33 11.80
CA ARG A 5 -2.35 -5.24 11.80
C ARG A 5 -3.06 -5.17 13.14
N GLY A 6 -3.44 -3.96 13.54
CA GLY A 6 -4.20 -3.72 14.78
C GLY A 6 -5.66 -4.16 14.71
N PHE A 7 -6.15 -4.41 13.49
CA PHE A 7 -7.51 -4.81 13.14
C PHE A 7 -7.50 -6.14 12.38
N ALA A 8 -8.66 -6.78 12.28
CA ALA A 8 -8.90 -8.06 11.61
C ALA A 8 -9.85 -7.93 10.41
N ALA A 9 -10.13 -9.04 9.73
CA ALA A 9 -11.01 -9.08 8.56
C ALA A 9 -12.44 -8.61 8.87
N ASP A 10 -12.93 -8.88 10.09
CA ASP A 10 -14.27 -8.48 10.52
C ASP A 10 -14.41 -6.97 10.78
N ASP A 11 -13.29 -6.25 10.91
CA ASP A 11 -13.27 -4.79 11.11
C ASP A 11 -13.26 -4.01 9.78
N LEU A 12 -13.16 -4.70 8.64
CA LEU A 12 -12.99 -4.06 7.34
C LEU A 12 -14.24 -3.26 6.94
N GLY A 13 -14.01 -2.06 6.41
CA GLY A 13 -15.05 -1.18 5.90
C GLY A 13 -15.04 -1.09 4.37
N GLU A 14 -15.57 0.02 3.86
CA GLU A 14 -15.56 0.36 2.44
C GLU A 14 -14.41 1.33 2.12
N ARG A 15 -13.27 1.14 2.80
CA ARG A 15 -12.05 1.91 2.59
C ARG A 15 -10.99 1.06 1.90
N ILE A 16 -10.61 1.47 0.70
CA ILE A 16 -9.59 0.80 -0.11
C ILE A 16 -8.32 1.64 -0.13
N ARG A 17 -7.20 1.02 0.25
CA ARG A 17 -5.87 1.60 0.13
C ARG A 17 -5.20 1.14 -1.17
N VAL A 18 -4.67 2.09 -1.92
CA VAL A 18 -3.83 1.83 -3.10
C VAL A 18 -2.46 2.46 -2.88
N VAL A 19 -1.41 1.66 -2.95
CA VAL A 19 -0.02 2.08 -2.69
C VAL A 19 0.87 1.70 -3.86
N TRP A 20 1.59 2.66 -4.41
CA TRP A 20 2.69 2.45 -5.35
C TRP A 20 4.04 2.54 -4.62
N SER A 21 5.00 1.69 -4.96
CA SER A 21 6.31 1.66 -4.30
C SER A 21 7.46 1.38 -5.25
N GLY A 22 8.69 1.49 -4.74
CA GLY A 22 9.87 0.90 -5.35
C GLY A 22 10.66 1.84 -6.25
N ALA A 23 11.56 1.26 -7.03
CA ALA A 23 12.52 1.97 -7.87
C ALA A 23 12.83 1.19 -9.16
N GLU A 24 13.48 1.85 -10.11
CA GLU A 24 13.94 1.23 -11.36
C GLU A 24 15.07 0.21 -11.09
N TYR A 25 16.13 0.65 -10.40
CA TYR A 25 17.32 -0.13 -10.08
C TYR A 25 18.12 0.51 -8.91
N ARG A 26 19.27 -0.07 -8.53
CA ARG A 26 20.12 0.46 -7.46
C ARG A 26 21.04 1.55 -8.00
N GLY A 27 21.08 2.72 -7.37
CA GLY A 27 22.03 3.79 -7.71
C GLY A 27 21.38 5.10 -8.15
N ARG A 28 22.12 5.91 -8.91
CA ARG A 28 21.65 7.21 -9.43
C ARG A 28 20.69 6.99 -10.61
N GLY A 29 19.65 7.83 -10.72
CA GLY A 29 18.65 7.71 -11.81
C GLY A 29 17.61 6.60 -11.59
N ARG A 30 17.43 6.16 -10.34
CA ARG A 30 16.54 5.06 -9.95
C ARG A 30 15.05 5.43 -9.82
N GLU A 31 14.69 6.62 -10.24
CA GLU A 31 13.32 7.12 -10.12
C GLU A 31 12.36 6.31 -10.98
N THR A 32 11.18 6.05 -10.44
CA THR A 32 10.08 5.45 -11.17
C THR A 32 8.97 6.48 -11.30
N ASN A 33 8.56 6.74 -12.53
CA ASN A 33 7.41 7.59 -12.82
C ASN A 33 6.15 6.74 -12.92
N TRP A 34 5.21 7.00 -12.02
CA TRP A 34 3.90 6.39 -11.99
C TRP A 34 2.89 7.37 -12.56
N LYS A 35 2.22 7.00 -13.64
CA LYS A 35 1.08 7.73 -14.21
C LYS A 35 -0.05 6.75 -14.37
N GLY A 36 -1.14 6.96 -13.66
CA GLY A 36 -2.21 5.99 -13.64
C GLY A 36 -3.56 6.53 -13.22
N ARG A 37 -4.54 5.64 -13.33
CA ARG A 37 -5.89 5.85 -12.84
C ARG A 37 -6.35 4.60 -12.12
N VAL A 38 -7.22 4.79 -11.13
CA VAL A 38 -7.90 3.72 -10.41
C VAL A 38 -9.40 3.96 -10.54
N LYS A 39 -10.14 2.96 -11.00
CA LYS A 39 -11.59 3.02 -11.15
C LYS A 39 -12.26 2.01 -10.21
N PHE A 40 -13.29 2.47 -9.51
CA PHE A 40 -14.13 1.69 -8.60
C PHE A 40 -15.52 1.51 -9.23
N GLY A 41 -15.71 0.44 -10.01
CA GLY A 41 -16.96 0.16 -10.71
C GLY A 41 -18.10 -0.20 -9.77
N GLY A 42 -19.31 0.29 -10.04
CA GLY A 42 -20.52 -0.05 -9.28
C GLY A 42 -20.71 0.71 -7.97
N THR A 43 -19.79 1.62 -7.63
CA THR A 43 -19.87 2.45 -6.42
C THR A 43 -19.34 3.86 -6.68
N SER A 44 -19.41 4.73 -5.69
CA SER A 44 -18.83 6.07 -5.73
C SER A 44 -17.86 6.31 -4.58
N ILE A 45 -16.89 7.18 -4.81
CA ILE A 45 -15.91 7.64 -3.86
C ILE A 45 -16.50 8.82 -3.09
N ARG A 46 -16.64 8.66 -1.78
CA ARG A 46 -17.03 9.71 -0.84
C ARG A 46 -15.92 10.74 -0.66
N HIS A 47 -14.71 10.25 -0.42
CA HIS A 47 -13.52 11.07 -0.30
C HIS A 47 -12.25 10.24 -0.50
N ILE A 48 -11.13 10.94 -0.69
CA ILE A 48 -9.79 10.34 -0.71
C ILE A 48 -8.89 11.00 0.33
N ALA A 49 -7.95 10.23 0.88
CA ALA A 49 -6.86 10.73 1.70
C ALA A 49 -5.52 10.32 1.07
N LYS A 50 -4.56 11.25 1.05
CA LYS A 50 -3.25 11.03 0.42
C LYS A 50 -2.29 10.36 1.38
N ILE A 51 -1.40 9.51 0.86
CA ILE A 51 -0.35 8.83 1.63
C ILE A 51 0.98 9.17 0.98
N ASN A 52 1.89 9.79 1.75
CA ASN A 52 3.23 10.18 1.29
C ASN A 52 3.27 10.89 -0.08
N ALA A 53 2.23 11.67 -0.42
CA ALA A 53 2.12 12.37 -1.69
C ALA A 53 2.26 13.89 -1.49
N TRP A 54 3.51 14.31 -1.32
CA TRP A 54 3.87 15.68 -0.92
C TRP A 54 4.12 16.65 -2.09
N ASN A 55 4.14 16.14 -3.33
CA ASN A 55 4.32 16.98 -4.51
C ASN A 55 2.98 17.57 -4.96
N HIS A 56 2.74 18.84 -4.64
CA HIS A 56 1.50 19.54 -4.97
C HIS A 56 1.33 19.85 -6.47
N GLU A 57 2.40 19.79 -7.25
CA GLU A 57 2.35 20.00 -8.70
C GLU A 57 1.89 18.75 -9.46
N ARG A 58 1.90 17.59 -8.79
CA ARG A 58 1.48 16.33 -9.39
C ARG A 58 0.08 15.93 -8.98
N LYS A 59 -0.63 15.32 -9.93
CA LYS A 59 -2.01 14.90 -9.75
C LYS A 59 -2.10 13.79 -8.72
N LEU A 60 -3.04 13.93 -7.80
CA LEU A 60 -3.57 12.86 -6.98
C LEU A 60 -4.95 13.35 -6.51
N GLU A 61 -5.93 13.12 -7.36
CA GLU A 61 -7.25 13.72 -7.22
C GLU A 61 -8.34 12.77 -7.71
N GLN A 62 -9.53 12.93 -7.13
CA GLN A 62 -10.73 12.24 -7.61
C GLN A 62 -11.21 12.90 -8.90
N TYR A 63 -11.54 12.07 -9.89
CA TYR A 63 -12.12 12.47 -11.16
C TYR A 63 -13.50 11.83 -11.31
N GLY A 64 -14.55 12.66 -11.37
CA GLY A 64 -15.92 12.17 -11.38
C GLY A 64 -16.28 11.47 -10.06
N ARG A 65 -17.17 10.47 -10.13
CA ARG A 65 -17.69 9.79 -8.93
C ARG A 65 -16.90 8.55 -8.52
N ASP A 66 -16.15 7.94 -9.42
CA ASP A 66 -15.65 6.57 -9.25
C ASP A 66 -14.17 6.39 -9.59
N THR A 67 -13.46 7.46 -9.91
CA THR A 67 -12.09 7.37 -10.44
C THR A 67 -11.13 8.24 -9.64
N VAL A 68 -9.91 7.76 -9.39
CA VAL A 68 -8.77 8.54 -8.89
C VAL A 68 -7.70 8.58 -9.97
N VAL A 69 -7.15 9.76 -10.27
CA VAL A 69 -6.04 9.91 -11.22
C VAL A 69 -4.80 10.36 -10.46
N PHE A 70 -3.67 9.72 -10.74
CA PHE A 70 -2.41 9.99 -10.04
C PHE A 70 -1.20 10.10 -10.99
N ASP A 71 -0.29 10.98 -10.61
CA ASP A 71 1.05 11.15 -11.15
C ASP A 71 2.02 11.20 -9.96
N ALA A 72 2.98 10.29 -9.88
CA ALA A 72 3.88 10.18 -8.74
C ALA A 72 5.28 9.72 -9.14
N ILE A 73 6.25 9.99 -8.26
CA ILE A 73 7.61 9.46 -8.37
C ILE A 73 7.97 8.70 -7.11
N THR A 74 8.61 7.54 -7.29
CA THR A 74 9.27 6.82 -6.20
C THR A 74 10.76 6.62 -6.51
N THR A 75 11.59 6.59 -5.48
CA THR A 75 13.04 6.28 -5.58
C THR A 75 13.45 5.15 -4.63
N GLY A 76 12.48 4.26 -4.33
CA GLY A 76 12.60 3.18 -3.34
C GLY A 76 11.64 3.34 -2.15
N ASN A 77 11.04 4.51 -1.99
CA ASN A 77 9.93 4.77 -1.07
C ASN A 77 8.58 4.33 -1.65
N PHE A 78 7.50 4.66 -0.96
CA PHE A 78 6.13 4.45 -1.44
C PHE A 78 5.27 5.70 -1.24
N GLY A 79 4.19 5.77 -2.01
CA GLY A 79 3.09 6.71 -1.84
C GLY A 79 1.77 6.05 -2.22
N GLY A 80 0.66 6.74 -2.03
CA GLY A 80 -0.64 6.14 -2.26
C GLY A 80 -1.79 7.05 -1.94
N PHE A 81 -2.97 6.44 -1.89
CA PHE A 81 -4.17 7.06 -1.35
C PHE A 81 -5.08 6.00 -0.73
N ASP A 82 -5.96 6.47 0.14
CA ASP A 82 -7.16 5.76 0.55
C ASP A 82 -8.37 6.34 -0.16
N ALA A 83 -9.32 5.49 -0.54
CA ALA A 83 -10.62 5.87 -1.04
C ALA A 83 -11.71 5.24 -0.18
N TRP A 84 -12.60 6.07 0.36
CA TRP A 84 -13.80 5.61 1.06
C TRP A 84 -14.93 5.58 0.05
N LEU A 85 -15.57 4.43 -0.06
CA LEU A 85 -16.64 4.18 -1.02
C LEU A 85 -18.01 4.31 -0.33
N ASP A 86 -19.06 4.62 -1.10
CA ASP A 86 -20.44 4.74 -0.60
C ASP A 86 -21.09 3.39 -0.28
N GLY A 87 -20.49 2.30 -0.77
CA GLY A 87 -20.99 0.94 -0.59
C GLY A 87 -20.21 -0.05 -1.43
N PRO A 88 -20.64 -1.32 -1.45
CA PRO A 88 -19.96 -2.35 -2.20
C PRO A 88 -20.02 -2.02 -3.71
N GLY A 89 -18.87 -2.13 -4.35
CA GLY A 89 -18.75 -2.07 -5.81
C GLY A 89 -18.59 -3.46 -6.43
N HIS A 90 -18.50 -3.48 -7.75
CA HIS A 90 -18.32 -4.69 -8.54
C HIS A 90 -16.85 -4.86 -8.93
N ASP A 91 -16.27 -3.84 -9.58
CA ASP A 91 -14.97 -3.95 -10.23
C ASP A 91 -13.96 -2.98 -9.64
N PHE A 92 -12.71 -3.42 -9.54
CA PHE A 92 -11.57 -2.58 -9.26
C PHE A 92 -10.59 -2.66 -10.42
N HIS A 93 -10.22 -1.51 -10.98
CA HIS A 93 -9.28 -1.45 -12.09
C HIS A 93 -8.21 -0.38 -11.85
N VAL A 94 -6.96 -0.80 -11.74
CA VAL A 94 -5.79 0.07 -11.80
C VAL A 94 -5.17 -0.04 -13.17
N THR A 95 -4.98 1.08 -13.85
CA THR A 95 -4.22 1.16 -15.10
C THR A 95 -3.11 2.17 -14.94
N THR A 96 -1.88 1.78 -15.27
CA THR A 96 -0.70 2.66 -15.22
C THR A 96 0.13 2.56 -16.49
N ASN A 97 1.10 3.46 -16.64
CA ASN A 97 2.16 3.35 -17.65
C ASN A 97 3.10 2.14 -17.45
N LEU A 98 2.97 1.37 -16.37
CA LEU A 98 3.85 0.25 -16.00
C LEU A 98 3.12 -1.09 -15.90
N GLY A 99 1.80 -1.11 -16.11
CA GLY A 99 0.98 -2.31 -15.97
C GLY A 99 -0.46 -2.00 -15.58
N GLU A 100 -1.28 -3.04 -15.56
CA GLU A 100 -2.69 -2.99 -15.18
C GLU A 100 -3.06 -4.16 -14.25
N MET A 101 -4.11 -3.94 -13.45
CA MET A 101 -4.69 -4.92 -12.57
C MET A 101 -6.20 -4.72 -12.50
N LEU A 102 -6.95 -5.74 -12.94
CA LEU A 102 -8.40 -5.80 -12.92
C LEU A 102 -8.84 -7.00 -12.08
N LEU A 103 -9.70 -6.76 -11.10
CA LEU A 103 -10.27 -7.79 -10.24
C LEU A 103 -11.61 -7.33 -9.67
N PRO A 104 -12.47 -8.25 -9.22
CA PRO A 104 -13.64 -7.90 -8.44
C PRO A 104 -13.24 -7.10 -7.18
N LEU A 105 -13.96 -6.02 -6.88
CA LEU A 105 -13.70 -5.22 -5.67
C LEU A 105 -13.87 -6.03 -4.38
N SER A 106 -14.71 -7.07 -4.42
CA SER A 106 -14.93 -8.03 -3.32
C SER A 106 -13.72 -8.92 -3.00
N GLU A 107 -12.76 -9.07 -3.92
CA GLU A 107 -11.53 -9.84 -3.68
C GLU A 107 -10.47 -9.04 -2.91
N ILE A 108 -10.67 -7.73 -2.76
CA ILE A 108 -9.75 -6.87 -1.99
C ILE A 108 -10.12 -6.96 -0.51
N GLY A 109 -9.40 -7.81 0.21
CA GLY A 109 -9.50 -8.01 1.65
C GLY A 109 -8.34 -7.40 2.44
N ILE A 110 -8.05 -7.96 3.61
CA ILE A 110 -6.97 -7.51 4.51
C ILE A 110 -5.56 -7.75 3.95
N GLU A 111 -5.43 -8.78 3.10
CA GLU A 111 -4.19 -9.14 2.44
C GLU A 111 -3.94 -8.31 1.19
N ASP A 112 -2.67 -8.07 0.88
CA ASP A 112 -2.28 -7.26 -0.27
C ASP A 112 -2.52 -8.01 -1.59
N VAL A 113 -3.38 -7.46 -2.45
CA VAL A 113 -3.38 -7.81 -3.88
C VAL A 113 -2.31 -6.98 -4.57
N THR A 114 -1.39 -7.64 -5.30
CA THR A 114 -0.19 -6.98 -5.83
C THR A 114 -0.10 -7.06 -7.35
N MET A 115 0.13 -5.91 -7.97
CA MET A 115 0.56 -5.77 -9.36
C MET A 115 2.07 -5.49 -9.41
N SER A 116 2.86 -6.46 -9.83
CA SER A 116 4.30 -6.30 -10.03
C SER A 116 4.60 -5.49 -11.30
N ALA A 117 5.56 -4.57 -11.22
CA ALA A 117 5.95 -3.68 -12.33
C ALA A 117 7.46 -3.76 -12.66
N GLY A 118 8.09 -4.91 -12.36
CA GLY A 118 9.53 -5.12 -12.53
C GLY A 118 10.36 -4.33 -11.49
N GLY A 119 11.60 -3.96 -11.85
CA GLY A 119 12.45 -3.11 -11.02
C GLY A 119 12.75 -3.65 -9.60
N LEU A 120 13.02 -2.74 -8.67
CA LEU A 120 13.29 -3.05 -7.27
C LEU A 120 12.08 -2.72 -6.40
N ASP A 121 11.39 -3.78 -6.00
CA ASP A 121 10.14 -3.71 -5.22
C ASP A 121 9.12 -2.72 -5.81
N ARG A 122 9.14 -2.61 -7.15
CA ARG A 122 8.30 -1.71 -7.90
C ARG A 122 6.99 -2.39 -8.22
N LYS A 123 5.93 -1.92 -7.58
CA LYS A 123 4.63 -2.58 -7.58
C LYS A 123 3.53 -1.62 -7.14
N ILE A 124 2.30 -1.99 -7.46
CA ILE A 124 1.10 -1.48 -6.80
C ILE A 124 0.57 -2.55 -5.86
N ARG A 125 0.21 -2.14 -4.64
CA ARG A 125 -0.49 -2.98 -3.66
C ARG A 125 -1.83 -2.37 -3.34
N VAL A 126 -2.83 -3.24 -3.19
CA VAL A 126 -4.21 -2.85 -2.89
C VAL A 126 -4.74 -3.75 -1.79
N PHE A 127 -5.31 -3.15 -0.76
CA PHE A 127 -5.91 -3.85 0.36
C PHE A 127 -6.98 -2.99 1.01
N ARG A 128 -7.84 -3.63 1.79
CA ARG A 128 -8.97 -3.01 2.49
C ARG A 128 -8.60 -2.67 3.92
N LEU A 129 -9.18 -1.58 4.41
CA LEU A 129 -9.02 -1.05 5.76
C LEU A 129 -10.39 -0.93 6.43
N PRO A 130 -10.43 -0.85 7.77
CA PRO A 130 -11.58 -0.28 8.47
C PRO A 130 -11.88 1.14 7.99
N ASP A 131 -13.15 1.54 8.01
CA ASP A 131 -13.55 2.93 7.72
C ASP A 131 -12.84 3.90 8.68
N GLU A 132 -12.77 3.51 9.95
CA GLU A 132 -11.99 4.17 11.00
C GLU A 132 -11.13 3.15 11.74
N ASN A 133 -9.85 3.47 11.94
CA ASN A 133 -8.93 2.62 12.69
C ASN A 133 -8.63 3.26 14.06
N PRO A 134 -9.22 2.75 15.16
CA PRO A 134 -9.03 3.33 16.49
C PRO A 134 -7.72 2.88 17.15
N HIS A 135 -7.00 1.92 16.55
CA HIS A 135 -5.87 1.25 17.21
C HIS A 135 -4.62 2.13 17.23
N ARG A 136 -4.12 2.40 18.44
CA ARG A 136 -2.89 3.15 18.68
C ARG A 136 -1.74 2.29 19.21
N THR A 137 -2.03 1.03 19.53
CA THR A 137 -1.11 0.07 20.13
C THR A 137 -1.35 -1.31 19.54
N ILE A 138 -0.29 -2.07 19.31
CA ILE A 138 -0.35 -3.47 18.91
C ILE A 138 0.62 -4.27 19.79
N ALA A 139 0.16 -5.43 20.26
CA ALA A 139 0.97 -6.40 20.99
C ALA A 139 0.79 -7.77 20.36
N ARG A 140 1.89 -8.36 19.89
CA ARG A 140 1.92 -9.64 19.18
C ARG A 140 3.21 -10.37 19.49
N GLU A 141 3.12 -11.68 19.52
CA GLU A 141 4.26 -12.59 19.53
C GLU A 141 4.41 -13.16 18.12
N VAL A 142 5.65 -13.26 17.64
CA VAL A 142 5.97 -13.73 16.29
C VAL A 142 7.07 -14.78 16.40
N GLU A 143 6.84 -15.94 15.80
CA GLU A 143 7.85 -16.98 15.70
C GLU A 143 8.76 -16.70 14.49
N VAL A 144 10.05 -16.46 14.73
CA VAL A 144 11.01 -16.16 13.67
C VAL A 144 11.99 -17.31 13.51
N PRO A 145 12.01 -17.99 12.34
CA PRO A 145 12.96 -19.06 12.10
C PRO A 145 14.39 -18.49 11.99
N LEU A 146 15.29 -18.98 12.85
CA LEU A 146 16.70 -18.56 12.86
C LEU A 146 17.58 -19.53 12.07
N LYS A 147 18.52 -18.97 11.29
CA LYS A 147 19.62 -19.71 10.69
C LYS A 147 20.49 -20.28 11.81
N ALA A 148 20.96 -21.51 11.62
CA ALA A 148 21.82 -22.20 12.59
C ALA A 148 23.26 -21.63 12.66
N GLY A 149 23.69 -20.85 11.67
CA GLY A 149 25.03 -20.28 11.62
C GLY A 149 25.02 -18.86 11.07
N GLY A 150 25.91 -18.03 11.62
CA GLY A 150 26.02 -16.61 11.31
C GLY A 150 24.95 -15.76 11.99
N ASP A 151 24.94 -14.48 11.65
CA ASP A 151 24.03 -13.50 12.22
C ASP A 151 22.61 -13.65 11.66
N ASN A 152 21.61 -13.52 12.54
CA ASN A 152 20.21 -13.33 12.16
C ASN A 152 19.80 -11.88 12.48
N PRO A 153 20.07 -10.92 11.58
CA PRO A 153 19.57 -9.57 11.76
C PRO A 153 18.07 -9.55 11.50
N LEU A 154 17.31 -9.10 12.49
CA LEU A 154 15.87 -8.90 12.43
C LEU A 154 15.58 -7.40 12.35
N TRP A 155 14.64 -7.02 11.50
CA TRP A 155 14.18 -5.64 11.39
C TRP A 155 12.70 -5.57 11.68
N VAL A 156 12.32 -4.57 12.48
CA VAL A 156 10.93 -4.22 12.71
C VAL A 156 10.67 -2.88 12.06
N CYS A 157 9.62 -2.82 11.24
CA CYS A 157 9.10 -1.58 10.67
C CYS A 157 7.70 -1.33 11.22
N VAL A 158 7.52 -0.18 11.83
CA VAL A 158 6.19 0.34 12.15
C VAL A 158 5.81 1.29 11.01
N THR A 159 4.70 1.00 10.34
CA THR A 159 4.10 1.92 9.37
C THR A 159 2.81 2.47 9.97
N THR A 160 2.74 3.79 10.15
CA THR A 160 1.52 4.44 10.61
C THR A 160 0.48 4.45 9.50
N GLU A 161 -0.77 4.70 9.87
CA GLU A 161 -1.88 4.71 8.92
C GLU A 161 -1.68 5.73 7.80
N ASP A 162 -1.15 6.91 8.08
CA ASP A 162 -0.84 7.96 7.10
C ASP A 162 0.47 7.72 6.31
N GLY A 163 1.17 6.61 6.58
CA GLY A 163 2.29 6.12 5.78
C GLY A 163 3.68 6.49 6.28
N PHE A 164 3.82 7.10 7.46
CA PHE A 164 5.14 7.28 8.06
C PHE A 164 5.71 5.95 8.51
N GLN A 165 7.04 5.83 8.44
CA GLN A 165 7.74 4.62 8.84
C GLN A 165 8.78 4.90 9.92
N ALA A 166 8.81 4.05 10.93
CA ALA A 166 9.89 3.94 11.89
C ALA A 166 10.51 2.56 11.78
N TRP A 167 11.83 2.51 11.71
CA TRP A 167 12.59 1.26 11.60
C TRP A 167 13.43 1.06 12.85
N SER A 168 13.50 -0.18 13.32
CA SER A 168 14.51 -0.58 14.30
C SER A 168 15.89 -0.60 13.65
N SER A 169 16.93 -0.40 14.46
CA SER A 169 18.25 -0.98 14.15
C SER A 169 18.12 -2.50 13.96
N PRO A 170 19.05 -3.16 13.26
CA PRO A 170 19.06 -4.62 13.21
C PRO A 170 19.15 -5.19 14.62
N ILE A 171 18.22 -6.08 14.97
CA ILE A 171 18.19 -6.84 16.21
C ILE A 171 18.85 -8.18 15.89
N TYR A 172 20.02 -8.44 16.47
CA TYR A 172 20.76 -9.68 16.21
C TYR A 172 20.31 -10.79 17.16
N ALA A 173 19.81 -11.89 16.59
CA ALA A 173 19.47 -13.11 17.32
C ALA A 173 20.44 -14.25 16.98
N PHE A 174 20.75 -15.06 17.98
CA PHE A 174 21.63 -16.23 17.87
C PHE A 174 20.89 -17.46 18.37
N ARG A 175 21.19 -18.62 17.78
CA ARG A 175 20.66 -19.91 18.21
C ARG A 175 21.64 -20.62 19.12
#